data_AF-A0AA42Y7M2-F1
#
_entry.id   AF-A0AA42Y7M2-F1
#
_cell.length_a   1.000
_cell.length_b   1.000
_cell.length_c   1.000
_cell.angle_alpha   90.00
_cell.angle_beta   90.00
_cell.angle_gamma   90.00
#
_symmetry.space_group_name_H-M   'P 1'
#
loop_
_entity.id
_entity.type
_entity.pdbx_description
1 polymer ?
#
loop_
_entity_poly.entity_id
_entity_poly.type
_entity_poly.pdbx_seq_one_letter_code
_entity_poly.pdbx_strand_id
1 'polypeptide(L)' 'VRAADSRMLSVISLDVDAALALDSLPESFHGDPADRMIVATARARALPLATHDKAIRSSRAVRLWRP' A
#
# COMPACT_ATOMS: atom_id res chain seq x y z
N VAL A 1 -2.25 -7.75 23.06
CA VAL A 1 -1.98 -6.61 22.14
C VAL A 1 -3.31 -6.19 21.52
N ARG A 2 -3.92 -5.08 21.97
CA ARG A 2 -5.22 -4.61 21.44
C ARG A 2 -5.11 -3.98 20.04
N ALA A 3 -3.90 -3.57 19.64
CA ALA A 3 -3.64 -2.88 18.38
C ALA A 3 -3.97 -3.71 17.13
N ALA A 4 -3.91 -5.04 17.21
CA ALA A 4 -4.19 -5.95 16.10
C ALA A 4 -5.58 -6.62 16.20
N ASP A 5 -6.46 -6.11 17.05
CA ASP A 5 -7.80 -6.65 17.21
C ASP A 5 -8.62 -6.46 15.92
N SER A 6 -9.27 -7.53 15.45
CA SER A 6 -10.03 -7.51 14.19
C SER A 6 -11.26 -6.61 14.22
N ARG A 7 -11.70 -6.17 15.40
CA ARG A 7 -12.75 -5.13 15.53
C ARG A 7 -12.23 -3.74 15.18
N MET A 8 -10.91 -3.54 15.18
CA MET A 8 -10.26 -2.27 14.87
C MET A 8 -9.59 -2.29 13.50
N LEU A 9 -9.10 -3.45 13.05
CA LEU A 9 -8.39 -3.61 11.79
C LEU A 9 -9.07 -4.67 10.91
N SER A 10 -9.20 -4.36 9.63
CA SER A 10 -9.54 -5.36 8.60
C SER A 10 -8.28 -5.74 7.84
N VAL A 11 -8.03 -7.04 7.72
CA VAL A 11 -6.95 -7.57 6.86
C VAL A 11 -7.51 -7.74 5.46
N ILE A 12 -6.83 -7.18 4.48
CA ILE A 12 -7.16 -7.34 3.07
C ILE A 12 -6.18 -8.33 2.42
N SER A 13 -6.69 -9.19 1.55
CA SER A 13 -5.88 -10.16 0.83
C SER A 13 -5.04 -9.51 -0.26
N LEU A 14 -3.84 -10.05 -0.47
CA LEU A 14 -3.06 -9.84 -1.69
C LEU A 14 -3.63 -10.75 -2.77
N ASP A 15 -4.40 -10.19 -3.70
CA ASP A 15 -5.10 -10.93 -4.75
C ASP A 15 -4.63 -10.52 -6.15
N VAL A 16 -5.35 -11.00 -7.17
CA VAL A 16 -5.00 -10.76 -8.58
C VAL A 16 -4.98 -9.26 -8.90
N ASP A 17 -5.93 -8.48 -8.39
CA ASP A 17 -5.96 -7.03 -8.62
C ASP A 17 -4.73 -6.35 -8.01
N ALA A 18 -4.32 -6.77 -6.81
CA ALA A 18 -3.09 -6.27 -6.20
C ALA A 18 -1.84 -6.68 -6.99
N ALA A 19 -1.80 -7.89 -7.55
CA ALA A 19 -0.70 -8.37 -8.39
C ALA A 19 -0.59 -7.58 -9.70
N LEU A 20 -1.71 -7.29 -10.37
CA LEU A 20 -1.73 -6.44 -11.57
C LEU A 20 -1.34 -5.00 -11.24
N ALA A 21 -1.78 -4.47 -10.09
CA ALA A 21 -1.37 -3.14 -9.64
C ALA A 21 0.13 -3.08 -9.30
N LEU A 22 0.72 -4.17 -8.80
CA LEU A 22 2.14 -4.29 -8.50
C LEU A 22 2.99 -4.23 -9.77
N ASP A 23 2.56 -4.94 -10.80
CA ASP A 23 3.20 -4.94 -12.13
C ASP A 23 3.15 -3.54 -12.78
N SER A 24 2.05 -2.80 -12.56
CA SER A 24 1.89 -1.44 -13.08
C SER A 24 2.70 -0.35 -12.32
N LEU A 25 3.45 -0.70 -11.28
CA LEU A 25 4.29 0.29 -10.58
C LEU A 25 5.49 0.66 -11.45
N PRO A 26 5.92 1.94 -11.49
CA PRO A 26 7.13 2.32 -12.20
C PRO A 26 8.33 1.50 -11.74
N GLU A 27 9.22 1.11 -12.65
CA GLU A 27 10.47 0.38 -12.27
C GLU A 27 11.35 1.19 -11.32
N SER A 28 11.28 2.52 -11.41
CA SER A 28 11.97 3.46 -10.52
C SER A 28 11.32 3.59 -9.13
N PHE A 29 10.16 2.95 -8.92
CA PHE A 29 9.51 2.93 -7.62
C PHE A 29 10.30 2.05 -6.64
N HIS A 30 10.17 2.39 -5.36
CA HIS A 30 10.89 1.82 -4.22
C HIS A 30 11.23 0.32 -4.35
N GLY A 31 12.49 -0.05 -4.07
CA GLY A 31 12.99 -1.41 -4.30
C GLY A 31 12.57 -2.46 -3.28
N ASP A 32 11.95 -2.07 -2.16
CA ASP A 32 11.52 -3.01 -1.13
C ASP A 32 10.27 -3.79 -1.56
N PRO A 33 10.30 -5.15 -1.57
CA PRO A 33 9.17 -5.95 -2.02
C PRO A 33 7.89 -5.74 -1.19
N ALA A 34 8.01 -5.54 0.14
CA ALA A 34 6.85 -5.40 1.01
C ALA A 34 6.16 -4.05 0.77
N ASP A 35 6.94 -2.97 0.65
CA ASP A 35 6.38 -1.65 0.35
C ASP A 35 5.71 -1.60 -1.02
N ARG A 36 6.29 -2.27 -2.02
CA ARG A 36 5.66 -2.42 -3.33
C ARG A 36 4.31 -3.15 -3.23
N MET A 37 4.24 -4.25 -2.49
CA MET A 37 2.98 -4.98 -2.27
C MET A 37 1.94 -4.13 -1.52
N ILE A 38 2.34 -3.39 -0.48
CA ILE A 38 1.45 -2.52 0.29
C ILE A 38 0.88 -1.41 -0.59
N VAL A 39 1.73 -0.73 -1.37
CA VAL A 39 1.34 0.38 -2.26
C VAL A 39 0.46 -0.12 -3.40
N ALA A 40 0.82 -1.24 -4.01
CA ALA A 40 0.01 -1.88 -5.05
C ALA A 40 -1.38 -2.25 -4.54
N THR A 41 -1.47 -2.88 -3.36
CA THR A 41 -2.75 -3.26 -2.74
C THR A 41 -3.60 -2.02 -2.45
N ALA A 42 -3.01 -0.96 -1.88
CA ALA A 42 -3.73 0.29 -1.63
C ALA A 42 -4.23 0.95 -2.93
N ARG A 43 -3.45 0.93 -4.01
CA ARG A 43 -3.87 1.41 -5.34
C ARG A 43 -5.03 0.58 -5.90
N ALA A 44 -4.90 -0.75 -5.89
CA ALA A 44 -5.91 -1.68 -6.41
C ALA A 44 -7.26 -1.51 -5.70
N ARG A 45 -7.25 -1.21 -4.40
CA ARG A 45 -8.46 -0.97 -3.59
C ARG A 45 -8.89 0.49 -3.50
N ALA A 46 -8.19 1.38 -4.21
CA ALA A 46 -8.38 2.83 -4.12
C ALA A 46 -8.40 3.35 -2.66
N LEU A 47 -7.57 2.80 -1.78
CA LEU A 47 -7.44 3.18 -0.37
C LEU A 47 -6.31 4.20 -0.18
N PRO A 48 -6.46 5.18 0.73
CA PRO A 48 -5.37 6.07 1.06
C PRO A 48 -4.36 5.35 1.96
N LEU A 49 -3.06 5.52 1.70
CA LEU A 49 -2.00 4.88 2.48
C LEU A 49 -1.47 5.81 3.58
N ALA A 50 -1.56 5.37 4.83
CA ALA A 50 -0.86 6.00 5.94
C ALA A 50 0.57 5.44 6.01
N THR A 51 1.58 6.30 5.93
CA THR A 51 2.99 5.88 6.02
C THR A 51 3.88 7.03 6.48
N HIS A 52 4.94 6.70 7.21
CA HIS A 52 6.04 7.62 7.51
C HIS A 52 7.17 7.55 6.47
N ASP A 53 7.13 6.59 5.55
CA ASP A 53 8.18 6.40 4.56
C ASP A 53 8.24 7.59 3.57
N LYS A 54 9.43 8.18 3.44
CA LYS A 54 9.64 9.38 2.60
C LYS A 54 9.65 9.04 1.11
N ALA A 55 10.13 7.87 0.71
CA ALA A 55 10.17 7.45 -0.69
C ALA A 55 8.75 7.22 -1.21
N ILE A 56 7.91 6.51 -0.45
CA ILE A 56 6.49 6.31 -0.78
C ILE A 56 5.77 7.67 -0.87
N ARG A 57 5.96 8.55 0.12
CA ARG A 57 5.32 9.88 0.12
C ARG A 57 5.73 10.76 -1.07
N SER A 58 6.97 10.64 -1.54
CA SER A 58 7.48 11.45 -2.65
C SER A 58 7.18 10.85 -4.03
N SER A 59 6.96 9.54 -4.11
CA SER A 59 6.69 8.82 -5.36
C SER A 59 5.41 9.23 -6.08
N ARG A 60 4.42 9.74 -5.33
CA ARG A 60 3.03 9.99 -5.79
C ARG A 60 2.35 8.74 -6.39
N ALA A 61 2.88 7.54 -6.14
CA ALA A 61 2.32 6.30 -6.69
C ALA A 61 0.95 5.94 -6.09
N VAL A 62 0.64 6.45 -4.89
CA VAL A 62 -0.61 6.18 -4.17
C VAL A 62 -1.13 7.44 -3.48
N ARG A 63 -2.44 7.49 -3.27
CA ARG A 63 -3.07 8.54 -2.46
C ARG A 63 -2.61 8.40 -1.01
N LEU A 64 -2.11 9.47 -0.41
CA LEU A 64 -1.72 9.46 1.00
C LEU A 64 -2.93 9.73 1.89
N TRP A 65 -3.01 8.99 3.00
CA TRP A 65 -3.96 9.27 4.06
C TRP A 65 -3.57 10.55 4.80
N ARG A 66 -4.58 11.33 5.18
CA ARG A 66 -4.45 12.50 6.04
C ARG A 66 -5.40 12.31 7.23
N PRO A 67 -4.93 12.54 8.47
CA PRO A 67 -5.80 12.54 9.64
C PRO A 67 -6.91 13.57 9.55
#